data_AF-A0A6C0DD50-F1
#
_entry.id   AF-A0A6C0DD50-F1
#
_cell.length_a   1.000
_cell.length_b   1.000
_cell.length_c   1.000
_cell.angle_alpha   90.00
_cell.angle_beta   90.00
_cell.angle_gamma   90.00
#
_symmetry.space_group_name_H-M   'P 1'
#
loop_
_entity.id
_entity.type
_entity.pdbx_description
1 polymer ?
#
loop_
_entity_poly.entity_id
_entity_poly.type
_entity_poly.pdbx_seq_one_letter_code
_entity_poly.pdbx_strand_id
1 'polypeptide(L)'
;MEEHNENITIIIEEHVNDPFIHLLPEPIQEPVQEPVQEPVQEPVQEPVQEPVQEPVQEPVQEPVQEPVQEPVQEPVQEPVQEPVQEQEPSINAIPKIIFIVPYRDREQQKEFFMNHMKTILSDIPESDYKIFFSHQMDTRDFNRGAIKNIGFLAMKEKYPNDYKNITFVFNDVDTMPYTKNFFNYETTNGVVKHFYGYEFALGGIVSIKGSDFEKIYGFPNLWTWGYEDNLLQKRVLAANLIIDRSQYYPLMDKNVFQMKDGLFRIVNRKEYDRVINNTKEGIQSIRDLKYTIEKIDDIYSYINITKFSTEIIPDIKQNKVHDLRKGSIPFTNNVYVNSKMVMINNSGKRRGQMKMFHM
;
A
#
# COMPACT_ATOMS: atom_id res chain seq x y z
N MET A 1 92.21 -22.91 -7.00
CA MET A 1 91.59 -21.91 -6.12
C MET A 1 90.56 -21.20 -6.98
N GLU A 2 89.47 -21.91 -7.31
CA GLU A 2 88.18 -21.93 -6.56
C GLU A 2 87.57 -20.52 -6.53
N GLU A 3 86.57 -20.22 -7.35
CA GLU A 3 85.13 -20.59 -7.31
C GLU A 3 84.27 -19.64 -6.46
N HIS A 4 83.09 -19.38 -7.04
CA HIS A 4 81.82 -18.94 -6.45
C HIS A 4 81.62 -17.43 -6.20
N ASN A 5 80.68 -16.77 -6.89
CA ASN A 5 79.20 -16.83 -6.89
C ASN A 5 78.55 -16.03 -5.76
N GLU A 6 77.57 -15.22 -6.18
CA GLU A 6 76.32 -14.87 -5.49
C GLU A 6 76.14 -13.57 -4.68
N ASN A 7 75.01 -12.93 -5.04
CA ASN A 7 74.03 -12.21 -4.24
C ASN A 7 74.21 -10.71 -3.92
N ILE A 8 73.56 -9.92 -4.79
CA ILE A 8 72.50 -8.94 -4.51
C ILE A 8 72.39 -8.47 -3.05
N THR A 9 72.74 -7.20 -2.83
CA THR A 9 72.13 -6.35 -1.81
C THR A 9 72.07 -4.92 -2.34
N ILE A 10 70.89 -4.46 -2.75
CA ILE A 10 70.65 -3.02 -3.00
C ILE A 10 70.17 -2.44 -1.68
N ILE A 11 71.04 -1.68 -1.02
CA ILE A 11 70.70 -0.76 0.05
C ILE A 11 71.04 0.63 -0.46
N ILE A 12 70.03 1.46 -0.65
CA ILE A 12 70.21 2.92 -0.73
C ILE A 12 69.17 3.50 0.22
N GLU A 13 69.64 3.88 1.41
CA GLU A 13 68.95 4.78 2.31
C GLU A 13 69.14 6.23 1.84
N GLU A 14 67.99 6.88 1.71
CA GLU A 14 67.63 8.30 1.85
C GLU A 14 68.72 9.35 2.00
N HIS A 15 68.59 10.43 1.22
CA HIS A 15 68.73 11.81 1.71
C HIS A 15 67.65 12.72 1.10
N VAL A 16 66.62 12.98 1.92
CA VAL A 16 65.94 14.25 2.22
C VAL A 16 65.59 15.21 1.07
N ASN A 17 64.28 15.32 0.78
CA ASN A 17 63.54 16.59 0.67
C ASN A 17 62.02 16.34 0.71
N ASP A 18 61.41 16.67 1.86
CA ASP A 18 59.96 16.82 2.14
C ASP A 18 59.60 18.33 1.93
N PRO A 19 58.34 18.80 1.70
CA PRO A 19 57.11 18.14 2.10
C PRO A 19 55.93 18.06 1.14
N PHE A 20 55.08 17.06 1.47
CA PHE A 20 53.68 16.90 1.13
C PHE A 20 52.88 18.22 1.07
N ILE A 21 52.15 18.42 -0.02
CA ILE A 21 50.97 19.29 -0.04
C ILE A 21 49.73 18.46 -0.39
N HIS A 22 48.87 18.36 0.62
CA HIS A 22 47.47 17.99 0.57
C HIS A 22 46.71 18.80 -0.49
N LEU A 23 46.03 18.11 -1.41
CA LEU A 23 45.01 18.72 -2.27
C LEU A 23 43.67 18.78 -1.49
N LEU A 24 43.38 19.95 -0.92
CA LEU A 24 42.02 20.37 -0.56
C LEU A 24 41.47 21.24 -1.70
N PRO A 25 40.23 21.03 -2.17
CA PRO A 25 39.60 21.96 -3.10
C PRO A 25 39.07 23.22 -2.39
N GLU A 26 39.31 24.38 -3.02
CA GLU A 26 38.93 25.73 -2.59
C GLU A 26 37.41 25.97 -2.53
N PRO A 27 36.94 26.95 -1.72
CA PRO A 27 35.53 27.27 -1.57
C PRO A 27 34.97 28.03 -2.79
N ILE A 28 33.83 27.58 -3.30
CA ILE A 28 33.06 28.28 -4.34
C ILE A 28 32.32 29.45 -3.68
N GLN A 29 32.60 30.67 -4.14
CA GLN A 29 31.87 31.89 -3.76
C GLN A 29 30.51 31.95 -4.49
N GLU A 30 29.43 32.18 -3.73
CA GLU A 30 28.10 32.49 -4.26
C GLU A 30 28.07 33.90 -4.88
N PRO A 31 27.35 34.11 -6.00
CA PRO A 31 27.00 35.45 -6.46
C PRO A 31 25.75 35.97 -5.71
N VAL A 32 25.92 37.07 -4.98
CA VAL A 32 24.84 37.90 -4.39
C VAL A 32 24.49 39.03 -5.35
N GLN A 33 23.26 39.04 -5.88
CA GLN A 33 22.57 40.13 -6.60
C GLN A 33 21.06 39.86 -6.51
N GLU A 34 20.09 40.74 -6.21
CA GLU A 34 19.94 42.18 -5.90
C GLU A 34 18.62 42.33 -5.11
N PRO A 35 18.40 43.39 -4.31
CA PRO A 35 17.08 43.71 -3.75
C PRO A 35 16.30 44.64 -4.68
N VAL A 36 15.19 44.19 -5.26
CA VAL A 36 14.21 45.09 -5.88
C VAL A 36 13.26 45.57 -4.78
N GLN A 37 13.39 46.83 -4.39
CA GLN A 37 12.42 47.53 -3.55
C GLN A 37 11.22 47.94 -4.42
N GLU A 38 10.02 47.47 -4.07
CA GLU A 38 8.78 48.05 -4.58
C GLU A 38 8.52 49.40 -3.88
N PRO A 39 8.16 50.47 -4.62
CA PRO A 39 7.72 51.71 -4.02
C PRO A 39 6.25 51.61 -3.59
N VAL A 40 6.00 51.90 -2.31
CA VAL A 40 4.67 52.19 -1.75
C VAL A 40 4.41 53.70 -1.88
N GLN A 41 3.35 54.10 -2.59
CA GLN A 41 2.60 55.38 -2.56
C GLN A 41 1.53 55.28 -3.69
N GLU A 42 0.26 55.68 -3.62
CA GLU A 42 -0.53 56.58 -2.75
C GLU A 42 -2.04 56.18 -2.86
N PRO A 43 -2.94 56.74 -2.02
CA PRO A 43 -4.35 56.35 -1.96
C PRO A 43 -5.18 57.08 -3.03
N VAL A 44 -6.20 56.41 -3.58
CA VAL A 44 -7.24 57.10 -4.36
C VAL A 44 -8.56 57.01 -3.58
N GLN A 45 -8.94 58.15 -2.98
CA GLN A 45 -10.31 58.40 -2.51
C GLN A 45 -11.18 58.90 -3.66
N GLU A 46 -12.38 58.30 -3.76
CA GLU A 46 -13.70 58.74 -4.24
C GLU A 46 -13.88 59.66 -5.49
N PRO A 47 -15.02 59.47 -6.19
CA PRO A 47 -16.15 60.37 -5.91
C PRO A 47 -17.51 59.65 -5.72
N VAL A 48 -18.14 59.90 -4.57
CA VAL A 48 -19.45 60.55 -4.34
C VAL A 48 -20.55 60.48 -5.44
N GLN A 49 -21.72 59.94 -5.02
CA GLN A 49 -23.14 60.19 -5.42
C GLN A 49 -23.61 59.73 -6.82
N GLU A 50 -24.82 59.21 -7.01
CA GLU A 50 -26.12 59.72 -6.55
C GLU A 50 -27.16 58.64 -6.13
N PRO A 51 -28.16 59.03 -5.33
CA PRO A 51 -29.28 58.19 -4.92
C PRO A 51 -30.40 58.24 -5.98
N VAL A 52 -31.12 57.14 -6.18
CA VAL A 52 -32.46 57.19 -6.76
C VAL A 52 -33.42 56.51 -5.80
N GLN A 53 -33.97 57.32 -4.89
CA GLN A 53 -35.36 57.16 -4.50
C GLN A 53 -36.16 58.05 -5.44
N GLU A 54 -37.21 57.52 -6.06
CA GLU A 54 -38.48 58.27 -6.07
C GLU A 54 -39.68 57.34 -5.90
N PRO A 55 -40.74 57.84 -5.24
CA PRO A 55 -41.89 57.08 -4.77
C PRO A 55 -43.08 57.23 -5.74
N VAL A 56 -43.99 56.26 -5.77
CA VAL A 56 -45.41 56.56 -6.08
C VAL A 56 -46.31 55.63 -5.26
N GLN A 57 -46.97 56.23 -4.27
CA GLN A 57 -48.21 55.72 -3.69
C GLN A 57 -49.41 56.29 -4.44
N GLU A 58 -50.57 55.66 -4.17
CA GLU A 58 -51.95 56.16 -4.22
C GLU A 58 -52.86 55.58 -5.33
N PRO A 59 -54.20 55.60 -5.16
CA PRO A 59 -54.92 54.85 -4.11
C PRO A 59 -56.22 54.21 -4.67
N VAL A 60 -56.75 53.13 -4.07
CA VAL A 60 -58.21 52.90 -4.11
C VAL A 60 -58.67 52.23 -2.80
N GLN A 61 -59.16 53.06 -1.87
CA GLN A 61 -60.20 52.74 -0.89
C GLN A 61 -61.56 52.65 -1.64
N GLU A 62 -62.63 51.96 -1.26
CA GLU A 62 -63.17 51.23 -0.10
C GLU A 62 -64.58 50.72 -0.57
N PRO A 63 -65.54 50.26 0.26
CA PRO A 63 -65.52 49.24 1.32
C PRO A 63 -66.70 48.24 1.15
N VAL A 64 -66.68 47.07 1.80
CA VAL A 64 -67.89 46.48 2.43
C VAL A 64 -67.49 45.63 3.64
N GLN A 65 -67.97 46.04 4.81
CA GLN A 65 -67.94 45.35 6.11
C GLN A 65 -68.88 44.12 6.11
N GLU A 66 -68.43 42.96 6.61
CA GLU A 66 -68.74 42.34 7.92
C GLU A 66 -69.53 41.01 7.73
N PRO A 67 -69.60 40.06 8.69
CA PRO A 67 -68.99 40.06 10.01
C PRO A 67 -68.15 38.81 10.34
N VAL A 68 -67.41 38.98 11.44
CA VAL A 68 -66.63 38.03 12.23
C VAL A 68 -67.37 36.70 12.46
N GLN A 69 -66.71 35.58 12.11
CA GLN A 69 -66.99 34.27 12.72
C GLN A 69 -65.78 33.84 13.55
N GLU A 70 -66.05 33.49 14.81
CA GLU A 70 -65.09 32.98 15.78
C GLU A 70 -64.36 31.73 15.25
N PRO A 71 -63.05 31.58 15.48
CA PRO A 71 -62.37 30.34 15.12
C PRO A 71 -62.66 29.28 16.19
N VAL A 72 -63.40 28.24 15.81
CA VAL A 72 -63.35 26.95 16.52
C VAL A 72 -61.97 26.35 16.22
N GLN A 73 -61.05 26.46 17.19
CA GLN A 73 -59.79 25.72 17.13
C GLN A 73 -60.09 24.23 17.29
N GLU A 74 -60.13 23.51 16.17
CA GLU A 74 -59.82 22.08 16.19
C GLU A 74 -58.34 21.92 16.54
N PRO A 75 -57.96 21.04 17.48
CA PRO A 75 -56.56 20.70 17.65
C PRO A 75 -56.15 19.87 16.44
N VAL A 76 -55.50 20.52 15.47
CA VAL A 76 -54.65 19.82 14.52
C VAL A 76 -53.57 19.17 15.37
N GLN A 77 -53.69 17.85 15.59
CA GLN A 77 -52.59 17.06 16.08
C GLN A 77 -51.49 17.22 15.04
N GLU A 78 -50.48 18.03 15.37
CA GLU A 78 -49.18 17.94 14.70
C GLU A 78 -48.82 16.46 14.68
N PRO A 79 -48.43 15.89 13.53
CA PRO A 79 -47.76 14.61 13.58
C PRO A 79 -46.53 14.87 14.44
N VAL A 80 -46.47 14.20 15.60
CA VAL A 80 -45.23 14.05 16.34
C VAL A 80 -44.27 13.46 15.33
N GLN A 81 -43.48 14.33 14.69
CA GLN A 81 -42.24 13.91 14.10
C GLN A 81 -41.50 13.32 15.28
N GLU A 82 -41.52 11.99 15.38
CA GLU A 82 -40.44 11.30 16.07
C GLU A 82 -39.18 12.03 15.63
N PRO A 83 -38.34 12.49 16.57
CA PRO A 83 -37.08 13.05 16.14
C PRO A 83 -36.46 11.95 15.29
N VAL A 84 -36.37 12.21 13.98
CA VAL A 84 -35.33 11.59 13.18
C VAL A 84 -34.11 11.99 13.97
N GLN A 85 -33.63 11.05 14.79
CA GLN A 85 -32.27 11.09 15.26
C GLN A 85 -31.49 11.08 13.98
N GLU A 86 -31.23 12.28 13.46
CA GLU A 86 -30.01 12.61 12.78
C GLU A 86 -28.97 12.09 13.75
N GLN A 87 -28.56 10.85 13.54
CA GLN A 87 -27.48 10.25 14.28
C GLN A 87 -26.34 11.20 14.03
N GLU A 88 -25.97 11.98 15.05
CA GLU A 88 -24.68 12.63 15.08
C GLU A 88 -23.67 11.60 14.56
N PRO A 89 -22.84 11.94 13.56
CA PRO A 89 -21.98 10.98 12.91
C PRO A 89 -21.22 10.26 14.02
N SER A 90 -21.52 8.97 14.21
CA SER A 90 -20.96 8.22 15.31
C SER A 90 -19.44 8.31 15.15
N ILE A 91 -18.77 8.97 16.09
CA ILE A 91 -17.34 9.29 16.01
C ILE A 91 -16.44 8.03 15.99
N ASN A 92 -17.03 6.81 16.03
CA ASN A 92 -16.34 5.54 15.80
C ASN A 92 -17.23 4.52 15.05
N ALA A 93 -17.74 4.84 13.87
CA ALA A 93 -18.31 3.81 12.99
C ALA A 93 -17.22 2.76 12.67
N ILE A 94 -17.51 1.49 12.93
CA ILE A 94 -16.60 0.38 12.64
C ILE A 94 -16.59 0.15 11.13
N PRO A 95 -15.44 0.26 10.45
CA PRO A 95 -15.40 0.06 9.00
C PRO A 95 -15.65 -1.41 8.67
N LYS A 96 -16.39 -1.66 7.59
CA LYS A 96 -16.58 -2.99 7.01
C LYS A 96 -15.31 -3.49 6.32
N ILE A 97 -14.51 -2.56 5.79
CA ILE A 97 -13.31 -2.83 5.00
C ILE A 97 -12.12 -2.08 5.58
N ILE A 98 -11.03 -2.78 5.83
CA ILE A 98 -9.75 -2.15 6.17
C ILE A 98 -8.69 -2.56 5.16
N PHE A 99 -8.14 -1.57 4.46
CA PHE A 99 -6.97 -1.78 3.61
C PHE A 99 -5.71 -1.70 4.46
N ILE A 100 -4.87 -2.73 4.38
CA ILE A 100 -3.53 -2.76 4.94
C ILE A 100 -2.53 -2.67 3.79
N VAL A 101 -1.84 -1.54 3.71
CA VAL A 101 -0.84 -1.25 2.68
C VAL A 101 0.55 -1.34 3.30
N PRO A 102 1.35 -2.37 2.99
CA PRO A 102 2.72 -2.45 3.49
C PRO A 102 3.56 -1.34 2.86
N TYR A 103 4.25 -0.55 3.68
CA TYR A 103 4.86 0.72 3.25
C TYR A 103 6.25 0.93 3.85
N ARG A 104 7.17 1.42 3.00
CA ARG A 104 8.44 2.07 3.33
C ARG A 104 9.03 2.72 2.08
N ASP A 105 9.60 3.92 2.20
CA ASP A 105 10.40 4.62 1.18
C ASP A 105 9.76 4.68 -0.23
N ARG A 106 8.46 5.00 -0.30
CA ARG A 106 7.67 5.02 -1.55
C ARG A 106 6.73 6.23 -1.64
N GLU A 107 7.27 7.41 -1.35
CA GLU A 107 6.46 8.63 -1.18
C GLU A 107 5.66 8.98 -2.43
N GLN A 108 6.27 8.93 -3.63
CA GLN A 108 5.55 9.22 -4.89
C GLN A 108 4.44 8.21 -5.16
N GLN A 109 4.69 6.92 -4.92
CA GLN A 109 3.69 5.88 -5.10
C GLN A 109 2.54 6.05 -4.10
N LYS A 110 2.85 6.41 -2.85
CA LYS A 110 1.85 6.64 -1.80
C LYS A 110 0.97 7.83 -2.13
N GLU A 111 1.54 8.95 -2.54
CA GLU A 111 0.79 10.15 -2.93
C GLU A 111 -0.16 9.83 -4.09
N PHE A 112 0.33 9.16 -5.14
CA PHE A 112 -0.51 8.73 -6.24
C PHE A 112 -1.60 7.75 -5.79
N PHE A 113 -1.25 6.75 -4.97
CA PHE A 113 -2.19 5.77 -4.44
C PHE A 113 -3.31 6.43 -3.64
N MET A 114 -2.99 7.37 -2.74
CA MET A 114 -3.98 8.07 -1.94
C MET A 114 -4.98 8.86 -2.80
N ASN A 115 -4.47 9.59 -3.80
CA ASN A 115 -5.31 10.38 -4.69
C ASN A 115 -6.20 9.50 -5.56
N HIS A 116 -5.63 8.45 -6.15
CA HIS A 116 -6.37 7.56 -7.05
C HIS A 116 -7.38 6.69 -6.30
N MET A 117 -7.03 6.16 -5.12
CA MET A 117 -7.93 5.31 -4.34
C MET A 117 -9.17 6.06 -3.82
N LYS A 118 -9.09 7.38 -3.60
CA LYS A 118 -10.28 8.22 -3.34
C LYS A 118 -11.28 8.14 -4.50
N THR A 119 -10.81 8.15 -5.74
CA THR A 119 -11.67 7.94 -6.92
C THR A 119 -12.15 6.50 -7.02
N ILE A 120 -11.27 5.51 -6.82
CA ILE A 120 -11.63 4.08 -6.94
C ILE A 120 -12.72 3.67 -5.96
N LEU A 121 -12.72 4.23 -4.76
CA LEU A 121 -13.63 3.89 -3.67
C LEU A 121 -14.76 4.93 -3.50
N SER A 122 -14.95 5.86 -4.45
CA SER A 122 -15.90 6.97 -4.30
C SER A 122 -17.36 6.56 -4.13
N ASP A 123 -17.69 5.31 -4.50
CA ASP A 123 -19.04 4.75 -4.39
C ASP A 123 -19.25 3.96 -3.08
N ILE A 124 -18.22 3.84 -2.24
CA ILE A 124 -18.29 3.26 -0.90
C ILE A 124 -18.36 4.41 0.11
N PRO A 125 -19.29 4.41 1.08
CA PRO A 125 -19.32 5.41 2.14
C PRO A 125 -17.98 5.49 2.89
N GLU A 126 -17.45 6.68 3.14
CA GLU A 126 -16.14 6.88 3.81
C GLU A 126 -16.11 6.35 5.26
N SER A 127 -17.27 6.10 5.86
CA SER A 127 -17.43 5.42 7.15
C SER A 127 -17.22 3.90 7.05
N ASP A 128 -17.45 3.30 5.88
CA ASP A 128 -17.40 1.85 5.67
C ASP A 128 -15.98 1.33 5.38
N TYR A 129 -15.03 2.21 5.06
CA TYR A 129 -13.65 1.80 4.81
C TYR A 129 -12.60 2.73 5.44
N LYS A 130 -11.45 2.15 5.78
CA LYS A 130 -10.24 2.88 6.18
C LYS A 130 -8.99 2.28 5.53
N ILE A 131 -7.98 3.10 5.29
CA ILE A 131 -6.72 2.70 4.66
C ILE A 131 -5.56 2.99 5.60
N PHE A 132 -4.83 1.94 5.97
CA PHE A 132 -3.67 2.03 6.85
C PHE A 132 -2.39 1.71 6.11
N PHE A 133 -1.47 2.67 6.07
CA PHE A 133 -0.09 2.45 5.66
C PHE A 133 0.68 1.83 6.82
N SER A 134 0.90 0.52 6.76
CA SER A 134 1.70 -0.19 7.73
C SER A 134 3.17 0.07 7.44
N HIS A 135 3.79 0.94 8.23
CA HIS A 135 5.03 1.62 7.91
C HIS A 135 6.20 1.05 8.71
N GLN A 136 7.13 0.35 8.04
CA GLN A 136 8.36 -0.11 8.68
C GLN A 136 9.35 1.06 8.80
N MET A 137 9.62 1.54 10.01
CA MET A 137 10.47 2.72 10.22
C MET A 137 11.95 2.38 10.45
N ASP A 138 12.27 1.11 10.68
CA ASP A 138 13.66 0.68 10.84
C ASP A 138 14.37 0.43 9.50
N THR A 139 15.69 0.34 9.57
CA THR A 139 16.59 0.23 8.41
C THR A 139 16.90 -1.21 8.00
N ARG A 140 16.26 -2.22 8.63
CA ARG A 140 16.47 -3.63 8.26
C ARG A 140 15.86 -3.92 6.88
N ASP A 141 16.15 -5.08 6.31
CA ASP A 141 15.46 -5.53 5.09
C ASP A 141 13.94 -5.45 5.26
N PHE A 142 13.23 -5.07 4.20
CA PHE A 142 11.78 -4.87 4.27
C PHE A 142 11.08 -6.22 4.47
N ASN A 143 10.31 -6.36 5.54
CA ASN A 143 9.60 -7.60 5.85
C ASN A 143 8.14 -7.49 5.46
N ARG A 144 7.85 -7.54 4.16
CA ARG A 144 6.50 -7.31 3.59
C ARG A 144 5.41 -8.15 4.29
N GLY A 145 5.70 -9.41 4.60
CA GLY A 145 4.79 -10.30 5.32
C GLY A 145 4.54 -9.86 6.77
N ALA A 146 5.59 -9.55 7.54
CA ALA A 146 5.44 -9.06 8.91
C ALA A 146 4.72 -7.72 8.97
N ILE A 147 4.99 -6.82 8.02
CA ILE A 147 4.32 -5.52 7.97
C ILE A 147 2.82 -5.67 7.71
N LYS A 148 2.40 -6.55 6.78
CA LYS A 148 0.98 -6.91 6.62
C LYS A 148 0.37 -7.49 7.90
N ASN A 149 1.10 -8.40 8.56
CA ASN A 149 0.68 -8.99 9.84
C ASN A 149 0.51 -7.95 10.96
N ILE A 150 1.44 -7.02 11.10
CA ILE A 150 1.39 -5.96 12.11
C ILE A 150 0.23 -5.02 11.83
N GLY A 151 -0.03 -4.68 10.56
CA GLY A 151 -1.22 -3.94 10.17
C GLY A 151 -2.51 -4.60 10.66
N PHE A 152 -2.64 -5.92 10.48
CA PHE A 152 -3.74 -6.70 11.04
C PHE A 152 -3.78 -6.66 12.58
N LEU A 153 -2.64 -6.88 13.25
CA LEU A 153 -2.57 -6.90 14.72
C LEU A 153 -2.98 -5.55 15.33
N ALA A 154 -2.56 -4.43 14.74
CA ALA A 154 -2.96 -3.10 15.18
C ALA A 154 -4.47 -2.88 15.06
N MET A 155 -5.10 -3.40 13.99
CA MET A 155 -6.56 -3.30 13.83
C MET A 155 -7.32 -4.25 14.73
N LYS A 156 -6.76 -5.43 15.02
CA LYS A 156 -7.28 -6.33 16.05
C LYS A 156 -7.26 -5.66 17.43
N GLU A 157 -6.21 -4.92 17.76
CA GLU A 157 -6.13 -4.16 19.01
C GLU A 157 -7.12 -2.98 19.02
N LYS A 158 -7.24 -2.26 17.90
CA LYS A 158 -8.15 -1.11 17.75
C LYS A 158 -9.63 -1.50 17.77
N TYR A 159 -9.99 -2.66 17.22
CA TYR A 159 -11.36 -3.16 17.08
C TYR A 159 -11.52 -4.56 17.68
N PRO A 160 -11.29 -4.75 18.99
CA PRO A 160 -11.12 -6.07 19.61
C PRO A 160 -12.37 -6.96 19.53
N ASN A 161 -13.56 -6.37 19.43
CA ASN A 161 -14.82 -7.09 19.36
C ASN A 161 -15.27 -7.36 17.92
N ASP A 162 -14.71 -6.64 16.94
CA ASP A 162 -15.28 -6.56 15.59
C ASP A 162 -14.32 -7.02 14.49
N TYR A 163 -13.01 -7.00 14.73
CA TYR A 163 -11.99 -7.32 13.73
C TYR A 163 -12.23 -8.66 13.01
N LYS A 164 -12.85 -9.63 13.69
CA LYS A 164 -13.17 -10.95 13.13
C LYS A 164 -14.13 -10.87 11.93
N ASN A 165 -15.00 -9.86 11.90
CA ASN A 165 -16.03 -9.65 10.88
C ASN A 165 -15.60 -8.62 9.82
N ILE A 166 -14.57 -7.82 10.10
CA ILE A 166 -14.00 -6.86 9.15
C ILE A 166 -13.34 -7.61 7.98
N THR A 167 -13.54 -7.10 6.77
CA THR A 167 -12.79 -7.53 5.59
C THR A 167 -11.45 -6.80 5.56
N PHE A 168 -10.35 -7.55 5.67
CA PHE A 168 -9.01 -7.02 5.48
C PHE A 168 -8.59 -7.16 4.02
N VAL A 169 -8.20 -6.05 3.42
CA VAL A 169 -7.66 -5.98 2.06
C VAL A 169 -6.16 -5.73 2.14
N PHE A 170 -5.35 -6.72 1.79
CA PHE A 170 -3.91 -6.53 1.66
C PHE A 170 -3.62 -6.04 0.24
N ASN A 171 -3.18 -4.79 0.13
CA ASN A 171 -3.01 -4.09 -1.14
C ASN A 171 -1.61 -3.48 -1.22
N ASP A 172 -0.83 -3.80 -2.25
CA ASP A 172 0.43 -3.09 -2.48
C ASP A 172 0.20 -1.64 -2.87
N VAL A 173 1.04 -0.72 -2.38
CA VAL A 173 0.93 0.73 -2.69
C VAL A 173 1.06 1.05 -4.19
N ASP A 174 1.63 0.13 -4.96
CA ASP A 174 1.88 0.30 -6.38
C ASP A 174 0.80 -0.30 -7.28
N THR A 175 -0.25 -0.92 -6.73
CA THR A 175 -1.21 -1.70 -7.52
C THR A 175 -2.64 -1.25 -7.24
N MET A 176 -3.37 -0.83 -8.27
CA MET A 176 -4.75 -0.32 -8.16
C MET A 176 -5.52 -0.48 -9.48
N PRO A 177 -6.86 -0.67 -9.47
CA PRO A 177 -7.64 -0.67 -10.71
C PRO A 177 -7.63 0.72 -11.36
N TYR A 178 -7.79 0.80 -12.68
CA TYR A 178 -7.89 2.11 -13.37
C TYR A 178 -9.22 2.83 -13.14
N THR A 179 -10.29 2.08 -12.88
CA THR A 179 -11.66 2.59 -12.83
C THR A 179 -12.32 2.21 -11.51
N LYS A 180 -13.19 3.09 -11.00
CA LYS A 180 -13.99 2.82 -9.80
C LYS A 180 -14.96 1.66 -10.02
N ASN A 181 -15.44 1.06 -8.92
CA ASN A 181 -16.35 -0.10 -8.95
C ASN A 181 -15.81 -1.33 -9.69
N PHE A 182 -14.50 -1.42 -9.89
CA PHE A 182 -13.90 -2.51 -10.63
C PHE A 182 -13.80 -3.80 -9.80
N PHE A 183 -13.47 -3.67 -8.50
CA PHE A 183 -13.36 -4.78 -7.56
C PHE A 183 -14.41 -4.68 -6.46
N ASN A 184 -15.05 -5.80 -6.14
CA ASN A 184 -15.81 -5.96 -4.91
C ASN A 184 -14.89 -6.52 -3.82
N TYR A 185 -14.33 -5.62 -3.02
CA TYR A 185 -13.37 -5.94 -1.96
C TYR A 185 -13.97 -6.70 -0.78
N GLU A 186 -15.28 -6.58 -0.51
CA GLU A 186 -15.91 -7.29 0.61
C GLU A 186 -15.91 -8.80 0.37
N THR A 187 -15.65 -9.57 1.42
CA THR A 187 -15.72 -11.03 1.39
C THR A 187 -16.54 -11.56 2.56
N THR A 188 -16.79 -12.85 2.59
CA THR A 188 -17.48 -13.56 3.68
C THR A 188 -16.53 -14.55 4.36
N ASN A 189 -16.89 -15.01 5.55
CA ASN A 189 -16.12 -16.04 6.25
C ASN A 189 -15.96 -17.29 5.35
N GLY A 190 -14.79 -17.91 5.40
CA GLY A 190 -14.47 -19.07 4.58
C GLY A 190 -13.97 -18.73 3.17
N VAL A 191 -14.01 -17.45 2.75
CA VAL A 191 -13.70 -17.02 1.37
C VAL A 191 -12.59 -15.98 1.35
N VAL A 192 -11.52 -16.28 0.61
CA VAL A 192 -10.41 -15.38 0.32
C VAL A 192 -10.51 -14.96 -1.14
N LYS A 193 -10.73 -13.66 -1.40
CA LYS A 193 -10.76 -13.13 -2.78
C LYS A 193 -9.36 -12.73 -3.23
N HIS A 194 -9.01 -13.09 -4.45
CA HIS A 194 -7.75 -12.70 -5.08
C HIS A 194 -8.01 -11.97 -6.39
N PHE A 195 -7.59 -10.70 -6.46
CA PHE A 195 -7.99 -9.81 -7.56
C PHE A 195 -6.90 -9.63 -8.61
N TYR A 196 -5.62 -9.61 -8.22
CA TYR A 196 -4.54 -9.29 -9.16
C TYR A 196 -3.22 -9.98 -8.79
N GLY A 197 -2.58 -10.63 -9.76
CA GLY A 197 -1.25 -11.22 -9.55
C GLY A 197 -1.06 -12.53 -10.31
N TYR A 198 -0.57 -13.56 -9.63
CA TYR A 198 -0.35 -14.91 -10.19
C TYR A 198 -1.29 -15.94 -9.55
N GLU A 199 -1.75 -16.94 -10.28
CA GLU A 199 -2.64 -17.98 -9.71
C GLU A 199 -1.97 -18.92 -8.68
N PHE A 200 -0.64 -18.94 -8.63
CA PHE A 200 0.13 -19.75 -7.69
C PHE A 200 0.50 -19.01 -6.39
N ALA A 201 0.09 -17.74 -6.25
CA ALA A 201 0.32 -16.91 -5.07
C ALA A 201 -0.90 -16.04 -4.75
N LEU A 202 -1.01 -15.56 -3.51
CA LEU A 202 -1.98 -14.55 -3.11
C LEU A 202 -1.27 -13.18 -2.97
N GLY A 203 -0.77 -12.68 -4.10
CA GLY A 203 -0.05 -11.40 -4.17
C GLY A 203 -0.93 -10.26 -4.68
N GLY A 204 -0.34 -9.07 -4.84
CA GLY A 204 -1.04 -7.88 -5.35
C GLY A 204 -2.15 -7.39 -4.42
N ILE A 205 -3.38 -7.84 -4.68
CA ILE A 205 -4.58 -7.43 -3.94
C ILE A 205 -5.38 -8.67 -3.51
N VAL A 206 -5.58 -8.81 -2.20
CA VAL A 206 -6.26 -9.96 -1.58
C VAL A 206 -7.20 -9.50 -0.47
N SER A 207 -8.42 -10.02 -0.44
CA SER A 207 -9.38 -9.79 0.65
C SER A 207 -9.62 -11.06 1.48
N ILE A 208 -9.68 -10.92 2.80
CA ILE A 208 -9.93 -12.01 3.75
C ILE A 208 -10.63 -11.48 5.01
N LYS A 209 -11.53 -12.25 5.62
CA LYS A 209 -12.09 -11.88 6.93
C LYS A 209 -11.03 -11.95 8.02
N GLY A 210 -11.08 -11.05 9.00
CA GLY A 210 -10.09 -11.04 10.08
C GLY A 210 -10.03 -12.35 10.88
N SER A 211 -11.17 -13.02 11.05
CA SER A 211 -11.23 -14.36 11.68
C SER A 211 -10.50 -15.43 10.87
N ASP A 212 -10.63 -15.42 9.55
CA ASP A 212 -9.94 -16.36 8.67
C ASP A 212 -8.44 -16.06 8.58
N PHE A 213 -8.07 -14.78 8.54
CA PHE A 213 -6.66 -14.36 8.56
C PHE A 213 -5.95 -14.78 9.85
N GLU A 214 -6.62 -14.64 10.99
CA GLU A 214 -6.13 -15.14 12.27
C GLU A 214 -5.99 -16.66 12.28
N LYS A 215 -7.01 -17.38 11.78
CA LYS A 215 -7.04 -18.86 11.69
C LYS A 215 -5.86 -19.41 10.90
N ILE A 216 -5.42 -18.72 9.85
CA ILE A 216 -4.29 -19.16 9.00
C ILE A 216 -2.92 -18.68 9.49
N TYR A 217 -2.85 -18.00 10.65
CA TYR A 217 -1.62 -17.41 11.19
C TYR A 217 -1.02 -16.27 10.34
N GLY A 218 -1.81 -15.66 9.46
CA GLY A 218 -1.39 -14.59 8.55
C GLY A 218 -0.25 -14.97 7.58
N PHE A 219 0.49 -13.96 7.11
CA PHE A 219 1.66 -14.11 6.24
C PHE A 219 2.85 -14.70 7.01
N PRO A 220 3.83 -15.35 6.34
CA PRO A 220 5.11 -15.62 6.99
C PRO A 220 5.93 -14.34 7.17
N ASN A 221 6.74 -14.27 8.24
CA ASN A 221 7.65 -13.15 8.46
C ASN A 221 9.00 -13.44 7.78
N LEU A 222 9.18 -12.91 6.57
CA LEU A 222 10.35 -13.14 5.73
C LEU A 222 11.13 -11.85 5.50
N TRP A 223 12.45 -11.90 5.68
CA TRP A 223 13.34 -10.74 5.68
C TRP A 223 14.00 -10.45 4.33
N THR A 224 13.27 -10.57 3.22
CA THR A 224 13.72 -10.18 1.87
C THR A 224 12.51 -10.23 0.91
N TRP A 225 12.72 -9.93 -0.37
CA TRP A 225 11.67 -10.01 -1.37
C TRP A 225 11.28 -11.47 -1.68
N GLY A 226 9.95 -11.70 -1.71
CA GLY A 226 9.31 -12.85 -2.34
C GLY A 226 8.87 -13.97 -1.40
N TYR A 227 8.08 -14.88 -1.97
CA TYR A 227 7.61 -16.16 -1.39
C TYR A 227 6.58 -16.08 -0.26
N GLU A 228 6.35 -14.93 0.35
CA GLU A 228 5.36 -14.73 1.40
C GLU A 228 3.94 -14.97 0.88
N ASP A 229 3.64 -14.47 -0.32
CA ASP A 229 2.33 -14.60 -0.96
C ASP A 229 2.06 -16.06 -1.40
N ASN A 230 3.11 -16.81 -1.77
CA ASN A 230 3.02 -18.23 -2.07
C ASN A 230 2.65 -19.05 -0.82
N LEU A 231 3.31 -18.77 0.30
CA LEU A 231 3.07 -19.49 1.54
C LEU A 231 1.72 -19.11 2.16
N LEU A 232 1.26 -17.86 1.99
CA LEU A 232 -0.11 -17.47 2.34
C LEU A 232 -1.13 -18.36 1.61
N GLN A 233 -0.99 -18.53 0.29
CA GLN A 233 -1.87 -19.40 -0.49
C GLN A 233 -1.89 -20.83 0.06
N LYS A 234 -0.72 -21.40 0.37
CA LYS A 234 -0.64 -22.74 0.98
C LYS A 234 -1.39 -22.82 2.31
N ARG A 235 -1.29 -21.77 3.15
CA ARG A 235 -1.99 -21.72 4.46
C ARG A 235 -3.50 -21.63 4.29
N VAL A 236 -3.98 -20.81 3.36
CA VAL A 236 -5.41 -20.70 3.01
C VAL A 236 -5.97 -22.05 2.58
N LEU A 237 -5.29 -22.74 1.67
CA LEU A 237 -5.69 -24.07 1.19
C LEU A 237 -5.64 -25.12 2.32
N ALA A 238 -4.60 -25.12 3.15
CA ALA A 238 -4.48 -26.05 4.28
C ALA A 238 -5.56 -25.85 5.36
N ALA A 239 -6.15 -24.66 5.44
CA ALA A 239 -7.24 -24.34 6.36
C ALA A 239 -8.64 -24.60 5.77
N ASN A 240 -8.71 -25.23 4.58
CA ASN A 240 -9.93 -25.50 3.82
C ASN A 240 -10.76 -24.24 3.51
N LEU A 241 -10.10 -23.11 3.30
CA LEU A 241 -10.73 -21.87 2.84
C LEU A 241 -10.81 -21.87 1.31
N ILE A 242 -11.85 -21.22 0.78
CA ILE A 242 -12.06 -21.08 -0.66
C ILE A 242 -11.27 -19.87 -1.17
N ILE A 243 -10.54 -20.05 -2.27
CA ILE A 243 -9.93 -18.93 -3.00
C ILE A 243 -10.88 -18.56 -4.14
N ASP A 244 -11.54 -17.42 -4.02
CA ASP A 244 -12.41 -16.85 -5.04
C ASP A 244 -11.59 -15.98 -6.01
N ARG A 245 -11.67 -16.34 -7.30
CA ARG A 245 -11.03 -15.65 -8.42
C ARG A 245 -12.03 -15.19 -9.47
N SER A 246 -13.30 -15.02 -9.10
CA SER A 246 -14.35 -14.51 -9.98
C SER A 246 -14.06 -13.10 -10.54
N GLN A 247 -13.30 -12.28 -9.81
CA GLN A 247 -12.79 -10.97 -10.25
C GLN A 247 -11.26 -10.94 -10.36
N TYR A 248 -10.63 -12.05 -10.75
CA TYR A 248 -9.17 -12.15 -10.89
C TYR A 248 -8.66 -11.65 -12.24
N TYR A 249 -7.54 -10.92 -12.20
CA TYR A 249 -6.82 -10.43 -13.36
C TYR A 249 -5.34 -10.79 -13.27
N PRO A 250 -4.72 -11.29 -14.35
CA PRO A 250 -3.31 -11.65 -14.34
C PRO A 250 -2.42 -10.39 -14.32
N LEU A 251 -1.14 -10.59 -14.02
CA LEU A 251 -0.14 -9.53 -14.17
C LEU A 251 -0.15 -8.92 -15.57
N MET A 252 0.10 -7.61 -15.62
CA MET A 252 0.04 -6.79 -16.83
C MET A 252 -1.34 -6.70 -17.48
N ASP A 253 -2.41 -7.10 -16.80
CA ASP A 253 -3.76 -6.83 -17.27
C ASP A 253 -4.00 -5.32 -17.40
N LYS A 254 -4.59 -4.92 -18.53
CA LYS A 254 -4.81 -3.52 -18.89
C LYS A 254 -5.77 -2.76 -17.96
N ASN A 255 -6.53 -3.47 -17.13
CA ASN A 255 -7.50 -2.86 -16.23
C ASN A 255 -6.92 -2.57 -14.83
N VAL A 256 -5.71 -3.07 -14.54
CA VAL A 256 -5.03 -2.84 -13.26
C VAL A 256 -3.72 -2.10 -13.51
N PHE A 257 -3.64 -0.90 -12.96
CA PHE A 257 -2.43 -0.10 -12.96
C PHE A 257 -1.43 -0.65 -11.94
N GLN A 258 -0.19 -0.85 -12.38
CA GLN A 258 0.92 -1.23 -11.50
C GLN A 258 2.13 -0.32 -11.74
N MET A 259 2.45 0.53 -10.76
CA MET A 259 3.67 1.34 -10.77
C MET A 259 4.89 0.44 -10.65
N LYS A 260 5.90 0.66 -11.49
CA LYS A 260 7.12 -0.15 -11.46
C LYS A 260 8.05 0.36 -10.38
N ASP A 261 8.58 -0.57 -9.59
CA ASP A 261 9.61 -0.31 -8.59
C ASP A 261 10.87 -1.10 -8.94
N GLY A 262 11.83 -0.47 -9.61
CA GLY A 262 13.14 -1.04 -9.94
C GLY A 262 13.11 -2.41 -10.64
N LEU A 263 14.30 -2.92 -10.97
CA LEU A 263 14.46 -4.27 -11.53
C LEU A 263 15.20 -5.22 -10.60
N PHE A 264 15.74 -4.69 -9.50
CA PHE A 264 16.58 -5.43 -8.58
C PHE A 264 15.83 -5.74 -7.30
N ARG A 265 16.01 -6.95 -6.79
CA ARG A 265 15.41 -7.42 -5.54
C ARG A 265 16.48 -8.05 -4.67
N ILE A 266 16.48 -7.71 -3.38
CA ILE A 266 17.28 -8.43 -2.39
C ILE A 266 16.54 -9.72 -2.07
N VAL A 267 17.20 -10.85 -2.26
CA VAL A 267 16.69 -12.20 -2.03
C VAL A 267 17.62 -12.96 -1.11
N ASN A 268 17.09 -13.89 -0.32
CA ASN A 268 17.87 -14.67 0.62
C ASN A 268 17.55 -16.17 0.51
N ARG A 269 18.60 -16.99 0.37
CA ARG A 269 18.43 -18.45 0.18
C ARG A 269 17.85 -19.13 1.41
N LYS A 270 18.26 -18.73 2.62
CA LYS A 270 17.73 -19.31 3.87
C LYS A 270 16.25 -18.95 4.07
N GLU A 271 15.84 -17.76 3.66
CA GLU A 271 14.43 -17.36 3.65
C GLU A 271 13.62 -18.24 2.69
N TYR A 272 14.15 -18.52 1.50
CA TYR A 272 13.54 -19.46 0.57
C TYR A 272 13.44 -20.88 1.15
N ASP A 273 14.50 -21.39 1.78
CA ASP A 273 14.47 -22.71 2.41
C ASP A 273 13.42 -22.79 3.53
N ARG A 274 13.19 -21.70 4.29
CA ARG A 274 12.09 -21.60 5.27
C ARG A 274 10.70 -21.74 4.61
N VAL A 275 10.51 -21.18 3.42
CA VAL A 275 9.25 -21.32 2.67
C VAL A 275 9.05 -22.74 2.15
N ILE A 276 10.09 -23.39 1.63
CA ILE A 276 10.02 -24.78 1.17
C ILE A 276 9.67 -25.72 2.33
N ASN A 277 10.19 -25.45 3.51
CA ASN A 277 9.89 -26.20 4.73
C ASN A 277 8.58 -25.77 5.42
N ASN A 278 7.75 -24.95 4.77
CA ASN A 278 6.45 -24.49 5.27
C ASN A 278 6.52 -23.90 6.69
N THR A 279 7.43 -22.94 6.90
CA THR A 279 7.59 -22.24 8.18
C THR A 279 6.25 -21.84 8.80
N LYS A 280 6.18 -21.96 10.14
CA LYS A 280 4.99 -21.64 10.94
C LYS A 280 4.98 -20.21 11.47
N GLU A 281 6.06 -19.46 11.28
CA GLU A 281 6.10 -18.05 11.67
C GLU A 281 4.97 -17.25 11.03
N GLY A 282 4.33 -16.39 11.81
CA GLY A 282 3.16 -15.64 11.42
C GLY A 282 2.85 -14.50 12.37
N ILE A 283 1.58 -14.14 12.48
CA ILE A 283 1.11 -13.12 13.45
C ILE A 283 1.56 -13.43 14.89
N GLN A 284 1.53 -14.71 15.28
CA GLN A 284 1.81 -15.18 16.63
C GLN A 284 3.31 -15.21 16.99
N SER A 285 4.19 -15.08 16.00
CA SER A 285 5.65 -15.06 16.20
C SER A 285 6.23 -13.64 16.20
N ILE A 286 5.40 -12.60 16.03
CA ILE A 286 5.83 -11.22 16.21
C ILE A 286 5.96 -10.94 17.71
N ARG A 287 7.09 -10.34 18.10
CA ARG A 287 7.44 -10.00 19.48
C ARG A 287 7.96 -8.57 19.56
N ASP A 288 8.04 -8.03 20.78
CA ASP A 288 8.56 -6.69 21.08
C ASP A 288 7.98 -5.56 20.21
N LEU A 289 6.73 -5.74 19.79
CA LEU A 289 6.06 -4.84 18.85
C LEU A 289 5.82 -3.48 19.52
N LYS A 290 6.33 -2.42 18.90
CA LYS A 290 6.02 -1.03 19.22
C LYS A 290 5.59 -0.32 17.96
N TYR A 291 4.41 0.30 18.02
CA TYR A 291 3.88 1.10 16.93
C TYR A 291 3.05 2.27 17.48
N THR A 292 2.83 3.28 16.64
CA THR A 292 1.83 4.32 16.87
C THR A 292 0.88 4.39 15.68
N ILE A 293 -0.33 4.89 15.89
CA ILE A 293 -1.26 5.21 14.81
C ILE A 293 -1.29 6.73 14.67
N GLU A 294 -0.96 7.21 13.48
CA GLU A 294 -0.95 8.63 13.14
C GLU A 294 -1.97 8.87 12.02
N LYS A 295 -2.95 9.74 12.28
CA LYS A 295 -3.99 10.06 11.30
C LYS A 295 -3.41 11.01 10.24
N ILE A 296 -3.64 10.69 8.96
CA ILE A 296 -3.32 11.59 7.84
C ILE A 296 -4.55 12.43 7.50
N ASP A 297 -5.68 11.75 7.25
CA ASP A 297 -7.00 12.35 7.09
C ASP A 297 -8.09 11.37 7.61
N ASP A 298 -9.37 11.60 7.31
CA ASP A 298 -10.46 10.73 7.77
C ASP A 298 -10.41 9.30 7.21
N ILE A 299 -9.76 9.09 6.07
CA ILE A 299 -9.66 7.78 5.39
C ILE A 299 -8.31 7.13 5.66
N TYR A 300 -7.24 7.93 5.65
CA TYR A 300 -5.85 7.46 5.65
C TYR A 300 -5.18 7.63 7.02
N SER A 301 -4.42 6.62 7.42
CA SER A 301 -3.59 6.67 8.63
C SER A 301 -2.31 5.87 8.45
N TYR A 302 -1.26 6.23 9.18
CA TYR A 302 -0.09 5.38 9.36
C TYR A 302 -0.27 4.44 10.55
N ILE A 303 0.34 3.26 10.43
CA ILE A 303 0.75 2.43 11.55
C ILE A 303 2.27 2.49 11.54
N ASN A 304 2.84 3.41 12.32
CA ASN A 304 4.28 3.69 12.38
C ASN A 304 4.97 2.65 13.26
N ILE A 305 5.60 1.64 12.65
CA ILE A 305 6.22 0.51 13.33
C ILE A 305 7.67 0.85 13.62
N THR A 306 7.96 1.15 14.89
CA THR A 306 9.30 1.57 15.34
C THR A 306 10.14 0.39 15.84
N LYS A 307 9.50 -0.71 16.27
CA LYS A 307 10.20 -1.90 16.74
C LYS A 307 9.34 -3.16 16.55
N PHE A 308 9.95 -4.24 16.11
CA PHE A 308 9.40 -5.60 16.19
C PHE A 308 10.53 -6.63 16.02
N SER A 309 10.33 -7.82 16.56
CA SER A 309 11.18 -8.99 16.37
C SER A 309 10.37 -10.16 15.80
N THR A 310 11.05 -11.03 15.07
CA THR A 310 10.53 -12.30 14.53
C THR A 310 11.27 -13.44 15.21
N GLU A 311 10.74 -14.65 15.12
CA GLU A 311 11.35 -15.82 15.76
C GLU A 311 12.74 -16.15 15.18
N ILE A 312 12.91 -15.98 13.86
CA ILE A 312 14.19 -16.15 13.19
C ILE A 312 14.86 -14.80 12.92
N ILE A 313 16.14 -14.71 13.28
CA ILE A 313 17.04 -13.61 12.92
C ILE A 313 17.58 -13.90 11.50
N PRO A 314 17.46 -12.96 10.55
CA PRO A 314 17.90 -13.20 9.18
C PRO A 314 19.43 -13.29 9.08
N ASP A 315 19.91 -14.27 8.33
CA ASP A 315 21.33 -14.36 7.95
C ASP A 315 21.59 -13.48 6.72
N ILE A 316 21.89 -12.20 6.99
CA ILE A 316 22.13 -11.19 5.95
C ILE A 316 23.31 -11.53 5.02
N LYS A 317 24.22 -12.42 5.44
CA LYS A 317 25.34 -12.86 4.59
C LYS A 317 24.88 -13.71 3.39
N GLN A 318 23.65 -14.23 3.44
CA GLN A 318 23.02 -14.98 2.36
C GLN A 318 22.21 -14.09 1.40
N ASN A 319 22.17 -12.77 1.63
CA ASN A 319 21.50 -11.83 0.74
C ASN A 319 22.23 -11.77 -0.61
N LYS A 320 21.44 -11.75 -1.68
CA LYS A 320 21.91 -11.56 -3.05
C LYS A 320 20.99 -10.59 -3.77
N VAL A 321 21.55 -9.85 -4.72
CA VAL A 321 20.75 -9.05 -5.64
C VAL A 321 20.30 -9.93 -6.80
N HIS A 322 18.99 -10.04 -6.98
CA HIS A 322 18.35 -10.71 -8.10
C HIS A 322 17.85 -9.69 -9.12
N ASP A 323 18.07 -9.99 -10.40
CA ASP A 323 17.61 -9.17 -11.52
C ASP A 323 16.35 -9.77 -12.12
N LEU A 324 15.23 -9.05 -12.02
CA LEU A 324 13.92 -9.51 -12.49
C LEU A 324 13.85 -9.76 -14.00
N ARG A 325 14.80 -9.23 -14.80
CA ARG A 325 14.91 -9.55 -16.23
C ARG A 325 15.32 -11.00 -16.49
N LYS A 326 15.91 -11.66 -15.49
CA LYS A 326 16.28 -13.09 -15.53
C LYS A 326 15.12 -14.01 -15.10
N GLY A 327 13.94 -13.45 -14.86
CA GLY A 327 12.75 -14.17 -14.39
C GLY A 327 12.40 -13.86 -12.94
N SER A 328 11.21 -14.27 -12.52
CA SER A 328 10.68 -14.02 -11.16
C SER A 328 11.10 -15.08 -10.12
N ILE A 329 11.90 -16.07 -10.52
CA ILE A 329 12.32 -17.20 -9.68
C ILE A 329 13.82 -17.05 -9.36
N PRO A 330 14.18 -16.50 -8.19
CA PRO A 330 15.59 -16.28 -7.83
C PRO A 330 16.32 -17.57 -7.39
N PHE A 331 15.58 -18.57 -6.91
CA PHE A 331 16.15 -19.85 -6.48
C PHE A 331 15.37 -21.01 -7.09
N THR A 332 16.10 -21.99 -7.64
CA THR A 332 15.55 -23.26 -8.13
C THR A 332 15.93 -24.38 -7.18
N ASN A 333 15.04 -25.36 -6.98
CA ASN A 333 15.37 -26.58 -6.25
C ASN A 333 16.28 -27.46 -7.12
N ASN A 334 17.57 -27.57 -6.78
CA ASN A 334 18.49 -28.53 -7.41
C ASN A 334 18.28 -29.99 -6.91
N VAL A 335 17.08 -30.35 -6.45
CA VAL A 335 16.82 -31.67 -5.83
C VAL A 335 16.67 -32.79 -6.87
N TYR A 336 16.69 -32.49 -8.18
CA TYR A 336 16.72 -33.52 -9.24
C TYR A 336 17.71 -33.18 -10.35
N VAL A 337 19.00 -33.12 -10.02
CA VAL A 337 20.09 -33.26 -11.02
C VAL A 337 20.79 -34.59 -10.79
N ASN A 338 20.04 -35.71 -10.83
CA ASN A 338 20.61 -37.06 -11.03
C ASN A 338 19.61 -38.18 -11.38
N SER A 339 18.46 -37.85 -11.95
CA SER A 339 17.68 -38.84 -12.70
C SER A 339 17.00 -38.14 -13.86
N LYS A 340 17.30 -38.60 -15.08
CA LYS A 340 16.74 -38.11 -16.35
C LYS A 340 15.23 -37.95 -16.23
N MET A 341 14.73 -36.72 -16.34
CA MET A 341 13.31 -36.49 -16.65
C MET A 341 13.23 -35.50 -17.80
N VAL A 342 12.76 -36.03 -18.93
CA VAL A 342 12.43 -35.30 -20.14
C VAL A 342 11.30 -34.31 -19.80
N MET A 343 11.51 -33.04 -20.13
CA MET A 343 10.50 -32.00 -20.09
C MET A 343 9.36 -32.37 -21.05
N ILE A 344 8.21 -32.81 -20.52
CA ILE A 344 6.98 -32.89 -21.31
C ILE A 344 6.30 -31.52 -21.22
N ASN A 345 6.60 -30.67 -22.19
CA ASN A 345 5.83 -29.46 -22.46
C ASN A 345 4.48 -29.86 -23.06
N ASN A 346 3.43 -29.90 -22.25
CA ASN A 346 2.06 -30.05 -22.76
C ASN A 346 1.50 -28.67 -23.17
N SER A 347 1.95 -28.18 -24.31
CA SER A 347 1.35 -27.05 -25.03
C SER A 347 1.24 -27.34 -26.53
N GLY A 348 0.66 -28.49 -26.87
CA GLY A 348 0.29 -28.84 -28.25
C GLY A 348 -1.15 -28.47 -28.58
N LYS A 349 -1.44 -27.18 -28.82
CA LYS A 349 -2.68 -26.76 -29.49
C LYS A 349 -2.70 -27.38 -30.90
N ARG A 350 -3.79 -28.09 -31.20
CA ARG A 350 -4.17 -28.55 -32.55
C ARG A 350 -4.05 -27.39 -33.54
N ARG A 351 -3.26 -27.56 -34.61
CA ARG A 351 -3.38 -26.79 -35.85
C ARG A 351 -3.79 -27.76 -36.96
N GLY A 352 -4.89 -27.40 -37.63
CA GLY A 352 -5.52 -28.20 -38.67
C GLY A 352 -4.62 -28.41 -39.88
N GLN A 353 -4.73 -29.60 -40.47
CA GLN A 353 -4.24 -29.86 -41.80
C GLN A 353 -5.14 -29.13 -42.79
N MET A 354 -4.57 -28.13 -43.48
CA MET A 354 -5.10 -27.60 -44.72
C MET A 354 -4.47 -28.44 -45.84
N LYS A 355 -5.24 -29.35 -46.44
CA LYS A 355 -4.91 -29.99 -47.71
C LYS A 355 -5.24 -29.02 -48.84
N MET A 356 -4.24 -28.62 -49.62
CA MET A 356 -4.45 -28.29 -51.03
C MET A 356 -3.46 -29.07 -51.88
N PHE A 357 -4.02 -29.62 -52.95
CA PHE A 357 -3.45 -30.46 -54.01
C PHE A 357 -2.18 -29.87 -54.63
N HIS A 358 -1.34 -30.72 -55.24
CA HIS A 358 -0.84 -30.58 -56.62
C HIS A 358 -0.26 -31.91 -57.13
N MET A 359 -0.69 -32.25 -58.35
CA MET A 359 -0.29 -33.30 -59.31
C MET A 359 -0.50 -34.78 -58.97
#